data_AF-A0A6J4IP02-F1
#
_entry.id   AF-A0A6J4IP02-F1
#
_cell.length_a   1.000
_cell.length_b   1.000
_cell.length_c   1.000
_cell.angle_alpha   90.00
_cell.angle_beta   90.00
_cell.angle_gamma   90.00
#
_symmetry.space_group_name_H-M   'P 1'
#
loop_
_entity.id
_entity.type
_entity.pdbx_description
1 polymer ?
#
loop_
_entity_poly.entity_id
_entity_poly.type
_entity_poly.pdbx_seq_one_letter_code
_entity_poly.pdbx_strand_id
1 'polypeptide(L)'
;MKIRQHPRMKDIAIGDEVLHHGPHVYAQVVEVFPAAVCVKLALFEARHMRIALHPQLWRADEIENLSICRYCGGRDALVIEYSAGIPYRACRTCESLLDPALTAGDRSRASGEGRTTNDERPGLSAIG
;
A
#
# COMPACT_ATOMS: atom_id res chain seq x y z
N MET A 1 -24.90 24.24 12.34
CA MET A 1 -23.56 23.76 12.73
C MET A 1 -22.94 23.05 11.52
N LYS A 2 -21.67 23.30 11.17
CA LYS A 2 -20.98 22.52 10.11
C LYS A 2 -20.18 21.39 10.77
N ILE A 3 -20.61 20.14 10.58
CA ILE A 3 -19.82 18.96 10.97
C ILE A 3 -18.59 18.92 10.06
N ARG A 4 -17.39 18.84 10.64
CA ARG A 4 -16.15 18.61 9.88
C ARG A 4 -15.90 17.11 9.81
N GLN A 5 -15.58 16.61 8.62
CA GLN A 5 -15.13 15.23 8.43
C GLN A 5 -13.74 15.06 9.07
N HIS A 6 -13.54 13.94 9.75
CA HIS A 6 -12.27 13.60 10.36
C HIS A 6 -11.24 13.25 9.26
N PRO A 7 -9.96 13.67 9.34
CA PRO A 7 -9.01 13.52 8.24
C PRO A 7 -8.86 12.08 7.72
N ARG A 8 -8.83 11.08 8.61
CA ARG A 8 -8.73 9.65 8.22
C ARG A 8 -9.96 9.15 7.44
N MET A 9 -11.11 9.81 7.54
CA MET A 9 -12.34 9.46 6.82
C MET A 9 -12.39 9.99 5.39
N LYS A 10 -11.45 10.83 4.95
CA LYS A 10 -11.50 11.52 3.65
C LYS A 10 -11.55 10.56 2.46
N ASP A 11 -10.75 9.50 2.53
CA ASP A 11 -10.47 8.59 1.40
C ASP A 11 -11.05 7.18 1.60
N ILE A 12 -11.90 7.00 2.62
CA ILE A 12 -12.63 5.74 2.92
C ILE A 12 -13.94 5.69 2.14
N ALA A 13 -14.18 4.56 1.46
CA ALA A 13 -15.39 4.28 0.69
C ALA A 13 -16.16 3.07 1.24
N ILE A 14 -17.42 2.92 0.83
CA ILE A 14 -18.19 1.69 1.03
C ILE A 14 -17.54 0.59 0.17
N GLY A 15 -17.35 -0.60 0.75
CA GLY A 15 -16.62 -1.70 0.15
C GLY A 15 -15.15 -1.80 0.56
N ASP A 16 -14.59 -0.78 1.23
CA ASP A 16 -13.20 -0.80 1.70
C ASP A 16 -12.96 -1.85 2.81
N GLU A 17 -11.77 -2.44 2.78
CA GLU A 17 -11.24 -3.29 3.85
C GLU A 17 -10.66 -2.40 4.96
N VAL A 18 -11.20 -2.51 6.17
CA VAL A 18 -10.71 -1.81 7.36
C VAL A 18 -10.29 -2.78 8.45
N LEU A 19 -9.21 -2.45 9.16
CA LEU A 19 -8.72 -3.18 10.33
C LEU A 19 -8.93 -2.35 11.59
N HIS A 20 -9.59 -2.91 12.61
CA HIS A 20 -9.71 -2.25 13.92
C HIS A 20 -8.46 -2.54 14.78
N HIS A 21 -7.76 -1.47 15.20
CA HIS A 21 -6.47 -1.54 15.93
C HIS A 21 -6.51 -2.34 17.23
N GLY A 22 -7.65 -2.38 17.93
CA GLY A 22 -7.77 -2.99 19.26
C GLY A 22 -7.84 -4.52 19.22
N PRO A 23 -8.87 -5.11 18.59
CA PRO A 23 -9.04 -6.55 18.49
C PRO A 23 -8.34 -7.17 17.27
N HIS A 24 -7.65 -6.37 16.44
CA HIS A 24 -7.05 -6.78 15.16
C HIS A 24 -8.03 -7.51 14.21
N VAL A 25 -9.30 -7.09 14.22
CA VAL A 25 -10.36 -7.66 13.37
C VAL A 25 -10.47 -6.88 12.07
N TYR A 26 -10.43 -7.60 10.95
CA TYR A 26 -10.68 -7.11 9.60
C TYR A 26 -12.18 -7.12 9.31
N ALA A 27 -12.69 -6.10 8.62
CA ALA A 27 -14.07 -6.03 8.17
C ALA A 27 -14.23 -5.17 6.91
N GLN A 28 -15.36 -5.31 6.23
CA GLN A 28 -15.72 -4.45 5.10
C GLN A 28 -16.63 -3.30 5.55
N VAL A 29 -16.32 -2.09 5.08
CA VAL A 29 -17.15 -0.89 5.29
C VAL A 29 -18.46 -1.03 4.53
N VAL A 30 -19.58 -0.90 5.24
CA VAL A 30 -20.94 -0.90 4.66
C VAL A 30 -21.59 0.49 4.65
N GLU A 31 -21.12 1.42 5.48
CA GLU A 31 -21.59 2.81 5.53
C GLU A 31 -20.48 3.73 6.08
N VAL A 32 -20.42 4.98 5.61
CA VAL A 32 -19.38 5.95 5.96
C VAL A 32 -20.01 7.19 6.60
N PHE A 33 -19.54 7.55 7.81
CA PHE A 33 -19.97 8.72 8.56
C PHE A 33 -18.81 9.74 8.69
N PRO A 34 -19.07 11.01 9.05
CA PRO A 34 -18.02 12.03 9.13
C PRO A 34 -16.84 11.71 10.06
N ALA A 35 -16.98 10.80 11.03
CA ALA A 35 -15.93 10.40 11.96
C ALA A 35 -15.92 8.89 12.31
N ALA A 36 -16.60 8.05 11.52
CA ALA A 36 -16.77 6.62 11.79
C ALA A 36 -17.14 5.83 10.52
N VAL A 37 -16.98 4.51 10.56
CA VAL A 37 -17.54 3.55 9.60
C VAL A 37 -18.55 2.64 10.29
N CYS A 38 -19.60 2.22 9.56
CA CYS A 38 -20.29 0.98 9.91
C CYS A 38 -19.65 -0.17 9.15
N VAL A 39 -19.43 -1.28 9.84
CA VAL A 39 -18.96 -2.57 9.29
C VAL A 39 -19.92 -3.69 9.68
N LYS A 40 -19.85 -4.83 9.00
CA LYS A 40 -20.56 -6.06 9.42
C LYS A 40 -19.55 -7.13 9.79
N LEU A 41 -19.61 -7.61 11.03
CA LEU A 41 -18.78 -8.72 11.52
C LEU A 41 -19.56 -10.03 11.46
N ALA A 42 -18.91 -11.10 11.00
CA ALA A 42 -19.43 -12.46 11.12
C ALA A 42 -19.06 -13.02 12.50
N LEU A 43 -20.04 -13.15 13.39
CA LEU A 43 -19.87 -13.73 14.72
C LEU A 43 -20.42 -15.15 14.74
N PHE A 44 -19.63 -16.12 15.18
CA PHE A 44 -20.06 -17.51 15.36
C PHE A 44 -20.69 -17.70 16.75
N GLU A 45 -22.00 -17.96 16.79
CA GLU A 45 -22.71 -18.24 18.03
C GLU A 45 -22.71 -19.76 18.30
N ALA A 46 -21.70 -20.23 19.03
CA ALA A 46 -21.50 -21.65 19.32
C ALA A 46 -22.74 -22.36 19.94
N ARG A 47 -23.53 -21.66 20.77
CA ARG A 47 -24.75 -22.23 21.40
C ARG A 47 -25.77 -22.73 20.38
N HIS A 48 -25.85 -22.09 19.22
CA HIS A 48 -26.82 -22.40 18.16
C HIS A 48 -26.13 -22.82 16.85
N MET A 49 -24.81 -23.07 16.89
CA MET A 49 -23.96 -23.46 15.75
C MET A 49 -24.16 -22.61 14.48
N ARG A 50 -24.47 -21.31 14.65
CA ARG A 50 -24.83 -20.39 13.55
C ARG A 50 -23.86 -19.23 13.43
N ILE A 51 -23.70 -18.72 12.22
CA ILE A 51 -23.05 -17.43 11.98
C ILE A 51 -24.13 -16.34 11.97
N ALA A 52 -23.91 -15.27 12.74
CA ALA A 52 -24.74 -14.07 12.75
C ALA A 52 -23.92 -12.88 12.23
N LEU A 53 -24.49 -12.07 11.35
CA LEU A 53 -23.88 -10.81 10.91
C LEU A 53 -24.28 -9.70 11.88
N HIS A 54 -23.31 -9.17 12.63
CA HIS A 54 -23.53 -8.08 13.57
C HIS A 54 -22.98 -6.76 12.98
N PRO A 55 -23.82 -5.73 12.78
CA PRO A 55 -23.34 -4.39 12.49
C PRO A 55 -22.51 -3.85 13.67
N GLN A 56 -21.42 -3.16 13.40
CA GLN A 56 -20.67 -2.38 14.40
C GLN A 56 -20.27 -1.02 13.82
N LEU A 57 -20.28 0.00 14.68
CA LEU A 57 -19.78 1.32 14.37
C LEU A 57 -18.37 1.46 14.95
N TRP A 58 -17.36 1.69 14.10
CA TRP A 58 -15.97 1.90 14.50
C TRP A 58 -15.56 3.34 14.19
N ARG A 59 -14.87 4.01 15.12
CA ARG A 59 -14.43 5.40 14.95
C ARG A 59 -13.24 5.50 13.98
N ALA A 60 -13.08 6.68 13.39
CA ALA A 60 -11.95 6.99 12.51
C ALA A 60 -10.56 6.80 13.18
N ASP A 61 -10.48 6.92 14.50
CA ASP A 61 -9.24 6.73 15.26
C ASP A 61 -8.96 5.26 15.59
N GLU A 62 -10.01 4.44 15.59
CA GLU A 62 -10.00 3.01 15.96
C GLU A 62 -9.60 2.09 14.79
N ILE A 63 -9.51 2.61 13.56
CA ILE A 63 -9.34 1.83 12.31
C ILE A 63 -8.12 2.25 11.47
N GLU A 64 -7.57 1.33 10.67
CA GLU A 64 -6.78 1.61 9.46
C GLU A 64 -7.59 1.21 8.22
N ASN A 65 -7.52 1.99 7.14
CA ASN A 65 -8.04 1.59 5.83
C ASN A 65 -6.93 0.88 5.04
N LEU A 66 -7.18 -0.35 4.63
CA LEU A 66 -6.26 -1.19 3.88
C LEU A 66 -6.53 -1.15 2.37
N SER A 67 -7.69 -0.64 1.92
CA SER A 67 -7.99 -0.45 0.50
C SER A 67 -7.34 0.79 -0.13
N ILE A 68 -6.51 1.54 0.62
CA ILE A 68 -5.76 2.70 0.14
C ILE A 68 -4.29 2.65 0.55
N CYS A 69 -3.44 3.35 -0.19
CA CYS A 69 -2.07 3.67 0.21
C CYS A 69 -2.08 4.74 1.30
N ARG A 70 -1.49 4.43 2.47
CA ARG A 70 -1.37 5.32 3.64
C ARG A 70 -0.78 6.70 3.33
N TYR A 71 0.07 6.82 2.30
CA TYR A 71 0.82 8.03 1.98
C TYR A 71 0.19 8.91 0.90
N CYS A 72 -0.55 8.33 -0.04
CA CYS A 72 -1.08 9.07 -1.21
C CYS A 72 -2.58 8.87 -1.48
N GLY A 73 -3.26 7.98 -0.74
CA GLY A 73 -4.68 7.64 -0.96
C GLY A 73 -4.97 6.81 -2.22
N GLY A 74 -3.98 6.58 -3.09
CA GLY A 74 -4.10 5.73 -4.27
C GLY A 74 -4.44 4.29 -3.93
N ARG A 75 -5.15 3.59 -4.82
CA ARG A 75 -5.76 2.27 -4.56
C ARG A 75 -5.07 1.11 -5.28
N ASP A 76 -4.12 1.44 -6.16
CA ASP A 76 -3.45 0.50 -7.05
C ASP A 76 -2.10 0.02 -6.49
N ALA A 77 -1.68 -1.18 -6.91
CA ALA A 77 -0.37 -1.79 -6.59
C ALA A 77 -0.02 -1.76 -5.08
N LEU A 78 -1.00 -2.03 -4.22
CA LEU A 78 -0.87 -2.04 -2.78
C LEU A 78 -0.12 -3.27 -2.25
N VAL A 79 0.85 -3.03 -1.36
CA VAL A 79 1.61 -4.01 -0.58
C VAL A 79 1.28 -3.82 0.90
N ILE A 80 1.30 -4.90 1.70
CA ILE A 80 1.01 -4.85 3.14
C ILE A 80 2.31 -4.67 3.92
N GLU A 81 2.36 -3.61 4.71
CA GLU A 81 3.47 -3.26 5.58
C GLU A 81 3.17 -3.58 7.04
N TYR A 82 4.18 -4.04 7.79
CA TYR A 82 4.05 -4.46 9.20
C TYR A 82 4.96 -3.67 10.17
N SER A 83 5.66 -2.65 9.68
CA SER A 83 6.75 -1.93 10.37
C SER A 83 6.41 -1.31 11.74
N ALA A 84 5.12 -1.16 12.09
CA ALA A 84 4.65 -0.56 13.34
C ALA A 84 3.69 -1.46 14.15
N GLY A 85 3.62 -2.77 13.87
CA GLY A 85 2.75 -3.74 14.57
C GLY A 85 1.25 -3.65 14.22
N ILE A 86 0.75 -2.46 13.88
CA ILE A 86 -0.50 -2.28 13.14
C ILE A 86 -0.16 -2.34 11.64
N PRO A 87 -0.67 -3.31 10.87
CA PRO A 87 -0.42 -3.36 9.44
C PRO A 87 -1.18 -2.26 8.70
N TYR A 88 -0.56 -1.75 7.66
CA TYR A 88 -1.14 -0.76 6.73
C TYR A 88 -0.81 -1.16 5.29
N ARG A 89 -1.40 -0.49 4.29
CA ARG A 89 -0.99 -0.67 2.90
C ARG A 89 -0.27 0.55 2.34
N ALA A 90 0.73 0.30 1.50
CA ALA A 90 1.45 1.30 0.72
C ALA A 90 1.44 0.87 -0.75
N CYS A 91 1.35 1.80 -1.70
CA CYS A 91 1.58 1.45 -3.11
C CYS A 91 3.09 1.41 -3.40
N ARG A 92 3.49 0.58 -4.38
CA ARG A 92 4.92 0.40 -4.76
C ARG A 92 5.69 1.69 -5.02
N THR A 93 5.01 2.73 -5.50
CA THR A 93 5.61 4.05 -5.74
C THR A 93 5.94 4.79 -4.44
N CYS A 94 5.17 4.60 -3.37
CA CYS A 94 5.48 5.16 -2.05
C CYS A 94 6.46 4.27 -1.27
N GLU A 95 6.32 2.96 -1.36
CA GLU A 95 7.25 1.94 -0.81
C GLU A 95 8.70 2.21 -1.26
N SER A 96 8.93 2.32 -2.57
CA SER A 96 10.25 2.61 -3.15
C SER A 96 10.78 4.02 -2.90
N LEU A 97 9.97 4.96 -2.41
CA LEU A 97 10.43 6.27 -1.94
C LEU A 97 10.79 6.28 -0.45
N LEU A 98 10.40 5.25 0.30
CA LEU A 98 10.68 5.09 1.73
C LEU A 98 11.90 4.20 1.99
N ASP A 99 12.15 3.19 1.15
CA ASP A 99 13.42 2.46 1.14
C ASP A 99 14.33 2.88 -0.02
N PRO A 100 15.28 3.81 0.20
CA PRO A 100 16.23 4.22 -0.84
C PRO A 100 17.19 3.09 -1.27
N ALA A 101 17.36 2.01 -0.50
CA ALA A 101 18.23 0.89 -0.89
C ALA A 101 17.70 0.17 -2.13
N LEU A 102 16.37 0.10 -2.31
CA LEU A 102 15.74 -0.48 -3.49
C LEU A 102 15.89 0.41 -4.74
N THR A 103 16.09 1.72 -4.58
CA THR A 103 16.22 2.66 -5.71
C THR A 103 17.58 2.62 -6.44
N ALA A 104 18.56 1.91 -5.89
CA ALA A 104 19.92 1.84 -6.42
C ALA A 104 20.10 0.89 -7.63
N GLY A 105 19.13 0.00 -7.89
CA GLY A 105 19.30 -1.09 -8.86
C GLY A 105 19.30 -0.69 -10.34
N ASP A 106 18.47 0.28 -10.74
CA ASP A 106 18.06 0.45 -12.16
C ASP A 106 18.79 1.57 -12.95
N ARG A 107 19.77 2.27 -12.36
CA ARG A 107 20.42 3.42 -13.04
C ARG A 107 21.58 3.06 -13.98
N SER A 108 21.91 1.78 -14.13
CA SER A 108 23.13 1.32 -14.83
C SER A 108 22.95 1.04 -16.34
N ARG A 109 21.88 1.53 -16.99
CA ARG A 109 21.58 1.15 -18.40
C ARG A 109 20.97 2.24 -19.30
N ALA A 110 21.29 3.52 -19.07
CA ALA A 110 20.78 4.64 -19.88
C ALA A 110 21.79 5.79 -20.12
N SER A 111 23.00 5.47 -20.61
CA SER A 111 24.02 6.38 -21.20
C SER A 111 25.20 5.53 -21.67
N GLY A 112 25.88 5.75 -22.80
CA GLY A 112 25.68 6.70 -23.91
C GLY A 112 26.87 6.54 -24.88
N GLU A 113 26.69 6.74 -26.19
CA GLU A 113 27.74 6.45 -27.18
C GLU A 113 28.90 7.48 -27.15
N GLY A 114 30.15 7.00 -27.21
CA GLY A 114 31.36 7.85 -27.13
C GLY A 114 32.47 7.35 -28.07
N ARG A 115 32.66 8.06 -29.19
CA ARG A 115 33.39 7.62 -30.39
C ARG A 115 34.83 8.14 -30.48
N THR A 116 35.81 7.26 -30.68
CA THR A 116 37.15 7.55 -31.25
C THR A 116 37.62 6.33 -32.09
N THR A 117 37.57 6.31 -33.42
CA THR A 117 38.49 6.94 -34.42
C THR A 117 39.94 6.41 -34.41
N ASN A 118 40.27 5.69 -35.49
CA ASN A 118 41.52 5.56 -36.28
C ASN A 118 42.88 5.96 -35.64
N ASP A 119 44.00 5.26 -35.89
CA ASP A 119 44.25 4.10 -36.78
C ASP A 119 45.28 3.10 -36.14
N GLU A 120 46.34 2.48 -36.71
CA GLU A 120 47.02 2.48 -38.02
C GLU A 120 47.77 1.13 -38.27
N ARG A 121 48.78 1.12 -39.15
CA ARG A 121 49.72 0.03 -39.52
C ARG A 121 51.12 0.66 -39.73
N PRO A 122 52.27 -0.05 -39.61
CA PRO A 122 52.56 -1.41 -40.10
C PRO A 122 53.20 -2.34 -39.04
N GLY A 123 53.51 -3.62 -39.27
CA GLY A 123 53.44 -4.43 -40.50
C GLY A 123 54.82 -4.99 -40.89
N LEU A 124 55.02 -6.31 -40.78
CA LEU A 124 56.22 -7.02 -41.27
C LEU A 124 55.91 -8.53 -41.46
N SER A 125 56.45 -9.12 -42.52
CA SER A 125 56.31 -10.54 -42.87
C SER A 125 57.48 -11.37 -42.33
N ALA A 126 57.28 -12.66 -42.02
CA ALA A 126 58.30 -13.71 -42.20
C ALA A 126 57.74 -15.15 -42.07
N ILE A 127 57.94 -15.93 -43.14
CA ILE A 127 58.19 -17.39 -43.23
C ILE A 127 58.22 -18.27 -41.95
N GLY A 128 57.64 -19.47 -42.07
CA GLY A 128 57.68 -20.59 -41.12
C GLY A 128 56.86 -21.77 -41.63
#